data_AF-A0A6L8I2J7-F1
#
_entry.id   AF-A0A6L8I2J7-F1
#
_cell.length_a   1.000
_cell.length_b   1.000
_cell.length_c   1.000
_cell.angle_alpha   90.00
_cell.angle_beta   90.00
_cell.angle_gamma   90.00
#
_symmetry.space_group_name_H-M   'P 1'
#
loop_
_entity.id
_entity.type
_entity.pdbx_description
1 polymer ?
#
loop_
_entity_poly.entity_id
_entity_poly.type
_entity_poly.pdbx_seq_one_letter_code
_entity_poly.pdbx_strand_id
1 'polypeptide(L)' 'MDFTLSPRIEDCRKRVARFVEDEILPVEGDRANWDAHGNIATEPLEALRKLARAERLWCLQL' A
#
# COMPACT_ATOMS: atom_id res chain seq x y z
N MET A 1 -11.79 -18.10 -21.55
CA MET A 1 -11.87 -16.75 -20.97
C MET A 1 -10.45 -16.24 -20.84
N ASP A 2 -10.17 -15.07 -21.40
CA ASP A 2 -8.84 -14.45 -21.31
C ASP A 2 -8.82 -13.53 -20.07
N PHE A 3 -7.94 -13.82 -19.11
CA PHE A 3 -7.77 -13.08 -17.85
C PHE A 3 -6.52 -12.19 -17.87
N THR A 4 -6.01 -11.89 -19.06
CA THR A 4 -4.79 -11.08 -19.20
C THR A 4 -5.08 -9.62 -18.86
N LEU A 5 -4.29 -9.06 -17.94
CA LEU A 5 -4.34 -7.64 -17.62
C LEU A 5 -3.76 -6.83 -18.77
N SER A 6 -4.38 -5.69 -19.08
CA SER A 6 -3.77 -4.75 -20.01
C SER A 6 -2.45 -4.22 -19.45
N PRO A 7 -1.48 -3.82 -20.30
CA PRO A 7 -0.18 -3.34 -19.84
C PRO A 7 -0.26 -2.20 -18.81
N ARG A 8 -1.26 -1.32 -18.93
CA ARG A 8 -1.51 -0.22 -17.98
C ARG A 8 -1.91 -0.73 -16.59
N ILE A 9 -2.77 -1.74 -16.53
CA ILE A 9 -3.21 -2.31 -15.24
C ILE A 9 -2.08 -3.12 -14.61
N GLU A 10 -1.30 -3.83 -15.43
CA GLU A 10 -0.14 -4.58 -14.97
C GLU A 10 0.95 -3.68 -14.39
N ASP A 11 1.21 -2.51 -14.98
CA ASP A 11 2.11 -1.51 -14.40
C ASP A 11 1.61 -1.02 -13.04
N CYS A 12 0.32 -0.67 -12.95
CA CYS A 12 -0.27 -0.24 -11.70
C CYS A 12 -0.19 -1.33 -10.62
N ARG A 13 -0.46 -2.59 -10.97
CA ARG A 13 -0.35 -3.74 -10.07
C ARG A 13 1.06 -3.89 -9.52
N LYS A 14 2.09 -3.77 -10.37
CA LYS A 14 3.51 -3.87 -9.95
C LYS A 14 3.89 -2.76 -8.98
N ARG A 15 3.44 -1.53 -9.23
CA ARG A 15 3.73 -0.39 -8.35
C ARG A 15 3.08 -0.53 -6.99
N VAL A 16 1.83 -1.01 -6.95
CA VAL A 16 1.14 -1.32 -5.69
C VAL A 16 1.86 -2.45 -4.94
N ALA A 17 2.23 -3.54 -5.62
CA ALA A 17 2.94 -4.65 -4.98
C ALA A 17 4.24 -4.20 -4.32
N ARG A 18 5.06 -3.43 -5.06
CA ARG A 18 6.31 -2.86 -4.52
C ARG A 18 6.06 -1.95 -3.32
N PHE A 19 5.06 -1.06 -3.40
CA PHE A 19 4.73 -0.17 -2.28
C PHE A 19 4.30 -0.95 -1.03
N VAL A 20 3.53 -2.03 -1.20
CA VAL A 20 3.16 -2.91 -0.08
C VAL A 20 4.40 -3.55 0.54
N GLU A 21 5.27 -4.13 -0.29
CA GLU A 21 6.49 -4.83 0.16
C GLU A 21 7.49 -3.91 0.86
N ASP A 22 7.74 -2.73 0.29
CA ASP A 22 8.78 -1.82 0.75
C ASP A 22 8.33 -0.91 1.90
N GLU A 23 7.05 -0.49 1.91
CA GLU A 23 6.55 0.53 2.87
C GLU A 23 5.58 -0.05 3.90
N ILE A 24 4.61 -0.89 3.50
CA ILE A 24 3.53 -1.34 4.39
C ILE A 24 3.95 -2.54 5.25
N LEU A 25 4.52 -3.59 4.63
CA LEU A 25 4.89 -4.82 5.34
C LEU A 25 5.89 -4.59 6.49
N PRO A 26 6.93 -3.73 6.35
CA PRO A 26 7.84 -3.45 7.46
C PRO A 26 7.14 -2.78 8.64
N VAL A 27 6.19 -1.87 8.38
CA VAL A 27 5.41 -1.20 9.42
C VAL A 27 4.47 -2.17 10.12
N GLU A 28 3.80 -3.04 9.37
CA GLU A 28 2.92 -4.09 9.93
C GLU A 28 3.70 -5.15 10.72
N GLY A 29 4.91 -5.49 10.29
CA GLY A 29 5.77 -6.47 10.96
C GLY A 29 6.26 -6.04 12.34
N ASP A 30 6.31 -4.73 12.61
CA ASP A 30 6.70 -4.19 13.91
C ASP A 30 5.48 -4.00 14.82
N ARG A 31 5.42 -4.79 15.89
CA ARG A 31 4.33 -4.76 16.88
C ARG A 31 4.20 -3.41 17.59
N ALA A 32 5.26 -2.60 17.63
CA ALA A 32 5.21 -1.25 18.19
C ALA A 32 4.28 -0.31 17.40
N ASN A 33 4.05 -0.60 16.11
CA ASN A 33 3.15 0.19 15.27
C ASN A 33 1.68 -0.21 15.42
N TRP A 34 1.35 -1.15 16.31
CA TRP A 34 -0.01 -1.65 16.45
C TRP A 34 -0.77 -0.89 17.55
N ASP A 35 -2.06 -0.65 17.32
CA ASP A 35 -2.96 -0.12 18.33
C ASP A 35 -3.53 -1.24 19.23
N ALA A 36 -4.34 -0.84 20.22
CA ALA A 36 -5.00 -1.78 21.14
C ALA A 36 -6.04 -2.70 20.46
N HIS A 37 -6.42 -2.41 19.22
CA HIS A 37 -7.42 -3.16 18.46
C HIS A 37 -6.80 -4.16 17.48
N GLY A 38 -5.46 -4.23 17.42
CA GLY A 38 -4.77 -5.12 16.51
C GLY A 38 -4.61 -4.57 15.10
N ASN A 39 -4.74 -3.26 14.90
CA ASN A 39 -4.52 -2.59 13.62
C ASN A 39 -3.23 -1.77 13.64
N ILE A 40 -2.74 -1.36 12.47
CA ILE A 40 -1.71 -0.32 12.37
C ILE A 40 -2.26 0.97 13.01
N ALA A 41 -1.54 1.50 13.99
CA ALA A 41 -1.88 2.71 14.72
C ALA A 41 -1.99 3.92 13.79
N THR A 42 -2.73 4.94 14.24
CA THR A 42 -3.07 6.10 13.41
C THR A 42 -1.85 6.89 12.93
N GLU A 43 -0.82 7.04 13.76
CA GLU A 43 0.41 7.76 13.38
C GLU A 43 1.17 7.11 12.21
N PRO A 44 1.60 5.84 12.30
CA PRO A 44 2.27 5.17 11.17
C PRO A 44 1.35 5.07 9.95
N LEU A 45 0.04 4.86 10.16
CA LEU A 45 -0.93 4.83 9.07
C LEU A 45 -0.99 6.16 8.31
N GLU A 46 -0.99 7.31 9.00
CA GLU A 46 -0.99 8.63 8.35
C GLU A 46 0.31 8.89 7.56
N ALA A 47 1.46 8.38 8.04
CA ALA A 47 2.71 8.45 7.29
C ALA A 47 2.62 7.65 5.98
N LEU A 48 2.14 6.39 6.03
CA LEU A 48 1.94 5.56 4.85
C LEU A 48 0.96 6.19 3.85
N ARG A 49 -0.11 6.84 4.33
CA ARG A 49 -1.07 7.56 3.47
C ARG A 49 -0.42 8.72 2.73
N LYS A 50 0.50 9.46 3.36
CA LYS A 50 1.23 10.56 2.71
C LYS A 50 2.15 10.03 1.60
N LEU A 51 2.85 8.92 1.85
CA LEU A 51 3.71 8.26 0.85
C LEU A 51 2.89 7.75 -0.34
N ALA A 52 1.79 7.04 -0.08
CA ALA A 52 0.90 6.54 -1.14
C ALA A 52 0.34 7.67 -2.03
N ARG A 53 0.01 8.83 -1.44
CA ARG A 53 -0.43 10.01 -2.20
C ARG A 53 0.70 10.60 -3.05
N ALA A 54 1.91 10.71 -2.50
CA ALA A 54 3.09 11.18 -3.23
C ALA A 54 3.41 10.29 -4.45
N GLU A 55 3.22 8.97 -4.31
CA GLU A 55 3.40 8.02 -5.40
C GLU A 55 2.20 7.94 -6.37
N ARG A 56 1.14 8.73 -6.16
CA ARG A 56 -0.12 8.63 -6.92
C ARG A 56 -0.73 7.22 -6.89
N LEU A 57 -0.53 6.50 -5.79
CA LEU A 57 -1.16 5.22 -5.48
C LEU A 57 -2.41 5.39 -4.59
N TRP A 58 -2.80 6.63 -4.33
CA TRP A 58 -3.99 6.98 -3.55
C TRP A 58 -5.20 7.25 -4.44
N CYS A 59 -6.37 6.70 -4.06
CA CYS A 59 -7.61 6.84 -4.83
C CYS A 59 -7.43 6.50 -6.32
N LEU A 60 -6.86 5.33 -6.62
CA LEU A 60 -6.62 4.87 -7.99
C LEU A 60 -7.93 4.87 -8.80
N GLN A 61 -8.02 5.72 -9.82
CA GLN A 61 -9.05 5.65 -10.85
C GLN A 61 -8.50 4.83 -12.02
N LEU A 62 -8.86 3.54 -12.04
CA LEU A 62 -8.46 2.58 -13.06
C LEU A 62 -9.48 2.53 -14.20
#